data_AF-A0A9D4E0T0-F1
#
_entry.id   AF-A0A9D4E0T0-F1
#
_cell.length_a   1.000
_cell.length_b   1.000
_cell.length_c   1.000
_cell.angle_alpha   90.00
_cell.angle_beta   90.00
_cell.angle_gamma   90.00
#
_symmetry.space_group_name_H-M   'P 1'
#
loop_
_entity.id
_entity.type
_entity.pdbx_description
1 polymer ?
#
loop_
_entity_poly.entity_id
_entity_poly.type
_entity_poly.pdbx_seq_one_letter_code
_entity_poly.pdbx_strand_id
1 'polypeptide(L)'
;MNCNITKEEVAQRGYTDKQWMDSAAVDARSFLHYLQYLTYGGLGERHKQLHTLGVLKCYMGAIRNDINSYHCETSLNLLGHCYEMERYYEHALSVYEVSLSFVNPNNAANWHIRRVLSLLNG
;
A
#
# COMPACT_ATOMS: atom_id res chain seq x y z
N MET A 1 2.57 5.39 -17.50
CA MET A 1 2.75 6.51 -16.55
C MET A 1 4.19 6.45 -16.06
N ASN A 2 4.99 7.47 -16.38
CA ASN A 2 6.37 7.58 -15.89
C ASN A 2 6.32 8.02 -14.42
N CYS A 3 6.70 7.13 -13.51
CA CYS A 3 6.82 7.39 -12.08
C CYS A 3 8.23 7.96 -11.79
N ASN A 4 8.57 9.07 -12.43
CA ASN A 4 9.82 9.79 -12.17
C ASN A 4 9.46 11.25 -11.90
N ILE A 5 9.25 11.58 -10.63
CA ILE A 5 9.21 12.98 -10.21
C ILE A 5 10.64 13.51 -10.35
N THR A 6 10.82 14.48 -11.24
CA THR A 6 12.10 15.16 -11.46
C THR A 6 12.36 16.16 -10.33
N LYS A 7 13.64 16.47 -10.05
CA LYS A 7 13.99 17.51 -9.06
C LYS A 7 13.30 18.86 -9.35
N GLU A 8 12.99 19.14 -10.61
CA GLU A 8 12.30 20.36 -11.05
C GLU A 8 10.82 20.41 -10.63
N GLU A 9 10.11 19.28 -10.59
CA GLU A 9 8.72 19.21 -10.14
C GLU A 9 8.60 19.37 -8.60
N VAL A 10 9.64 18.99 -7.86
CA VAL A 10 9.75 19.22 -6.41
C VAL A 10 10.03 20.69 -6.12
N ALA A 11 10.90 21.34 -6.91
CA ALA A 11 11.23 22.75 -6.77
C ALA A 11 10.04 23.68 -7.00
N GLN A 12 9.13 23.33 -7.91
CA GLN A 12 7.90 24.09 -8.18
C GLN A 12 6.91 24.12 -7.01
N ARG A 13 7.06 23.23 -6.02
CA ARG A 13 6.17 23.13 -4.85
C ARG A 13 6.70 23.84 -3.60
N GLY A 14 7.85 24.50 -3.70
CA GLY A 14 8.41 25.29 -2.60
C GLY A 14 8.93 24.45 -1.42
N TYR A 15 9.13 23.14 -1.61
CA TYR A 15 9.73 22.30 -0.58
C TYR A 15 11.23 22.56 -0.47
N THR A 16 11.70 22.74 0.77
CA THR A 16 13.13 22.68 1.10
C THR A 16 13.64 21.24 1.02
N ASP A 17 14.95 21.05 0.82
CA ASP A 17 15.59 19.71 0.75
C ASP A 17 15.22 18.80 1.94
N LYS A 18 15.01 19.39 3.12
CA LYS A 18 14.60 18.67 4.33
C LYS A 18 13.15 18.16 4.25
N GLN A 19 12.24 18.99 3.75
CA GLN A 19 10.82 18.62 3.63
C GLN A 19 10.59 17.55 2.56
N TRP A 20 11.43 17.51 1.52
CA TRP A 20 11.39 16.44 0.52
C TRP A 20 11.78 15.09 1.11
N MET A 21 12.85 15.02 1.91
CA MET A 21 13.25 13.77 2.58
C MET A 21 12.18 13.27 3.55
N ASP A 22 11.56 14.18 4.30
CA ASP A 22 10.46 13.83 5.21
C ASP A 22 9.24 13.28 4.42
N SER A 23 8.89 13.90 3.27
CA SER A 23 7.82 13.42 2.40
C SER A 23 8.13 12.05 1.81
N ALA A 24 9.35 11.84 1.28
CA ALA A 24 9.76 10.57 0.71
C ALA A 24 9.78 9.44 1.77
N ALA A 25 10.19 9.75 3.01
CA ALA A 25 10.16 8.81 4.11
C ALA A 25 8.73 8.45 4.55
N VAL A 26 7.79 9.41 4.48
CA VAL A 26 6.36 9.16 4.71
C VAL A 26 5.80 8.25 3.61
N ASP A 27 6.07 8.55 2.34
CA ASP A 27 5.59 7.77 1.19
C ASP A 27 6.14 6.33 1.18
N ALA A 28 7.37 6.12 1.66
CA ALA A 28 8.00 4.80 1.74
C ALA A 28 7.48 3.92 2.90
N ARG A 29 6.70 4.48 3.83
CA ARG A 29 6.35 3.80 5.09
C ARG A 29 5.53 2.53 4.89
N SER A 30 4.59 2.54 3.94
CA SER A 30 3.77 1.36 3.64
C SER A 30 4.62 0.19 3.12
N PHE A 31 5.59 0.47 2.25
CA PHE A 31 6.55 -0.52 1.75
C PHE A 31 7.39 -1.11 2.88
N LEU A 32 7.88 -0.28 3.80
CA LEU A 32 8.70 -0.72 4.91
C LEU A 32 7.95 -1.70 5.82
N HIS A 33 6.69 -1.38 6.16
CA HIS A 33 5.84 -2.27 6.96
C HIS A 33 5.44 -3.52 6.18
N TYR A 34 5.18 -3.42 4.88
CA TYR A 34 4.92 -4.60 4.06
C TYR A 34 6.11 -5.57 4.04
N LEU A 35 7.33 -5.06 3.85
CA LEU A 35 8.55 -5.87 3.90
C LEU A 35 8.77 -6.50 5.28
N GLN A 36 8.50 -5.76 6.36
CA GLN A 36 8.53 -6.30 7.72
C GLN A 36 7.51 -7.44 7.90
N TYR A 37 6.29 -7.28 7.38
CA TYR A 37 5.25 -8.31 7.43
C TYR A 37 5.73 -9.59 6.73
N LEU A 38 6.26 -9.48 5.51
CA LEU A 38 6.78 -10.63 4.77
C LEU A 38 7.95 -11.30 5.50
N THR A 39 8.87 -10.49 6.03
CA THR A 39 10.06 -10.97 6.74
C THR A 39 9.67 -11.74 7.99
N TYR A 40 8.79 -11.19 8.83
CA TYR A 40 8.33 -11.89 10.03
C TYR A 40 7.53 -13.15 9.69
N GLY A 41 6.75 -13.13 8.60
CA GLY A 41 6.09 -14.35 8.10
C GLY A 41 7.08 -15.44 7.71
N GLY A 42 8.12 -15.10 6.95
CA GLY A 42 9.18 -16.03 6.54
C GLY A 42 10.02 -16.57 7.69
N LEU A 43 10.15 -15.80 8.78
CA LEU A 43 10.83 -16.22 10.01
C LEU A 43 9.93 -17.00 10.98
N GLY A 44 8.64 -17.15 10.70
CA GLY A 44 7.68 -17.76 11.63
C GLY A 44 7.33 -16.89 12.85
N GLU A 45 7.71 -15.62 12.84
CA GLU A 45 7.50 -14.64 13.91
C GLU A 45 6.08 -14.06 13.86
N ARG A 46 5.08 -14.93 14.02
CA ARG A 46 3.66 -14.62 13.76
C ARG A 46 3.13 -13.41 14.52
N HIS A 47 3.54 -13.26 15.79
CA HIS A 47 3.12 -12.11 16.60
C HIS A 47 3.60 -10.78 16.00
N LYS A 48 4.86 -10.72 15.56
CA LYS A 48 5.43 -9.53 14.93
C LYS A 48 4.82 -9.26 13.56
N GLN A 49 4.58 -10.33 12.78
CA GLN A 49 3.88 -10.23 11.50
C GLN A 49 2.50 -9.57 11.66
N LEU A 50 1.68 -10.08 12.59
CA LEU A 50 0.34 -9.54 12.84
C LEU A 50 0.37 -8.12 13.42
N HIS A 51 1.34 -7.82 14.28
CA HIS A 51 1.55 -6.46 14.78
C HIS A 51 1.84 -5.49 13.61
N THR A 52 2.76 -5.86 12.71
CA THR A 52 3.08 -5.05 11.53
C THR A 52 1.87 -4.87 10.59
N LEU A 53 1.05 -5.91 10.40
CA LEU A 53 -0.22 -5.77 9.68
C LEU A 53 -1.15 -4.75 10.36
N GLY A 54 -1.25 -4.78 11.69
CA GLY A 54 -2.00 -3.79 12.47
C GLY A 54 -1.51 -2.36 12.21
N VAL A 55 -0.19 -2.14 12.19
CA VAL A 55 0.40 -0.83 11.88
C VAL A 55 0.05 -0.39 10.45
N LEU A 56 0.17 -1.28 9.46
CA LEU A 56 -0.18 -0.97 8.07
C LEU A 56 -1.67 -0.60 7.93
N LYS A 57 -2.57 -1.30 8.63
CA LYS A 57 -4.00 -0.98 8.69
C LYS A 57 -4.27 0.40 9.27
N CYS A 58 -3.64 0.75 10.40
CA CYS A 58 -3.79 2.08 11.01
C CYS A 58 -3.30 3.19 10.08
N TYR A 59 -2.17 2.97 9.41
CA TYR A 59 -1.62 3.93 8.46
C TYR A 59 -2.57 4.16 7.27
N MET A 60 -3.18 3.10 6.72
CA MET A 60 -4.18 3.23 5.65
C MET A 60 -5.47 3.89 6.12
N GLY A 61 -5.88 3.65 7.37
CA GLY A 61 -7.00 4.36 7.97
C GLY A 61 -6.78 5.88 8.05
N ALA A 62 -5.54 6.31 8.30
CA ALA A 62 -5.18 7.72 8.32
C ALA A 62 -5.14 8.34 6.91
N ILE A 63 -4.58 7.63 5.92
CA ILE A 63 -4.44 8.12 4.53
C ILE A 63 -5.79 8.24 3.82
N ARG A 64 -6.81 7.45 4.17
CA ARG A 64 -8.14 7.57 3.55
C ARG A 64 -8.75 8.98 3.68
N ASN A 65 -8.27 9.77 4.64
CA ASN A 65 -8.69 11.16 4.84
C ASN A 65 -7.77 12.19 4.17
N ASP A 66 -6.67 11.77 3.55
CA ASP A 66 -5.70 12.62 2.86
C ASP A 66 -5.43 12.09 1.44
N ILE A 67 -6.26 12.54 0.49
CA ILE A 67 -6.24 12.15 -0.93
C ILE A 67 -4.93 12.57 -1.63
N ASN A 68 -4.09 13.39 -1.01
CA ASN A 68 -2.86 13.90 -1.61
C ASN A 68 -1.59 13.07 -1.31
N SER A 69 -1.69 11.98 -0.55
CA SER A 69 -0.54 11.09 -0.33
C SER A 69 -0.15 10.41 -1.65
N TYR A 70 1.10 10.60 -2.07
CA TYR A 70 1.65 9.87 -3.20
C TYR A 70 1.63 8.37 -2.83
N HIS A 71 1.20 7.51 -3.76
CA HIS A 71 1.17 6.06 -3.60
C HIS A 71 0.09 5.47 -2.67
N CYS A 72 -1.05 6.15 -2.47
CA CYS A 72 -2.24 5.59 -1.84
C CYS A 72 -2.64 4.24 -2.47
N GLU A 73 -2.71 4.17 -3.80
CA GLU A 73 -3.11 2.99 -4.56
C GLU A 73 -2.15 1.81 -4.34
N THR A 74 -0.85 2.10 -4.30
CA THR A 74 0.16 1.07 -4.06
C THR A 74 0.06 0.56 -2.63
N SER A 75 -0.11 1.46 -1.66
CA SER A 75 -0.24 1.09 -0.25
C SER A 75 -1.50 0.26 0.03
N LEU A 76 -2.61 0.58 -0.66
CA LEU A 76 -3.83 -0.23 -0.63
C LEU A 76 -3.58 -1.61 -1.23
N ASN A 77 -2.88 -1.70 -2.37
CA ASN A 77 -2.53 -3.00 -2.96
C ASN A 77 -1.69 -3.87 -2.00
N LEU A 78 -0.73 -3.26 -1.29
CA LEU A 78 0.08 -3.96 -0.29
C LEU A 78 -0.78 -4.49 0.87
N LEU A 79 -1.70 -3.67 1.38
CA LEU A 79 -2.64 -4.10 2.43
C LEU A 79 -3.58 -5.20 1.96
N GLY A 80 -4.11 -5.09 0.74
CA GLY A 80 -4.93 -6.13 0.12
C GLY A 80 -4.19 -7.45 0.01
N HIS A 81 -2.90 -7.41 -0.35
CA HIS A 81 -2.08 -8.62 -0.45
C HIS A 81 -1.81 -9.23 0.93
N CYS A 82 -1.63 -8.41 1.97
CA CYS A 82 -1.60 -8.91 3.34
C CYS A 82 -2.91 -9.63 3.69
N TYR A 83 -4.07 -9.05 3.41
CA TYR A 83 -5.35 -9.72 3.64
C TYR A 83 -5.50 -11.03 2.87
N GLU A 84 -5.01 -11.08 1.62
CA GLU A 84 -4.99 -12.29 0.81
C GLU A 84 -4.15 -13.41 1.47
N MET A 85 -2.94 -13.09 1.94
CA MET A 85 -2.08 -14.05 2.65
C MET A 85 -2.70 -14.56 3.95
N GLU A 86 -3.49 -13.71 4.62
CA GLU A 86 -4.26 -14.07 5.81
C GLU A 86 -5.60 -14.78 5.51
N ARG A 87 -5.91 -15.01 4.24
CA ARG A 87 -7.18 -15.59 3.76
C ARG A 87 -8.43 -14.76 4.11
N TYR A 88 -8.26 -13.48 4.38
CA TYR A 88 -9.36 -12.52 4.54
C TYR A 88 -9.78 -11.97 3.18
N TYR A 89 -10.27 -12.84 2.29
CA TYR A 89 -10.48 -12.53 0.87
C TYR A 89 -11.48 -11.40 0.61
N GLU A 90 -12.57 -11.31 1.38
CA GLU A 90 -13.52 -10.21 1.25
C GLU A 90 -12.88 -8.85 1.59
N HIS A 91 -12.02 -8.82 2.60
CA HIS A 91 -11.28 -7.61 2.98
C HIS A 91 -10.25 -7.26 1.91
N ALA A 92 -9.57 -8.26 1.33
CA ALA A 92 -8.64 -8.05 0.23
C ALA A 92 -9.34 -7.41 -0.98
N LEU A 93 -10.49 -7.96 -1.40
CA LEU A 93 -11.29 -7.40 -2.50
C LEU A 93 -11.69 -5.95 -2.24
N SER A 94 -12.27 -5.67 -1.07
CA SER A 94 -12.69 -4.32 -0.72
C SER A 94 -11.55 -3.31 -0.81
N VAL A 95 -10.35 -3.69 -0.36
CA VAL A 95 -9.17 -2.79 -0.43
C VAL A 95 -8.68 -2.59 -1.86
N TYR A 96 -8.64 -3.64 -2.69
CA TYR A 96 -8.25 -3.51 -4.10
C TYR A 96 -9.24 -2.67 -4.91
N GLU A 97 -10.54 -2.78 -4.63
CA GLU A 97 -11.57 -1.94 -5.23
C GLU A 97 -11.39 -0.47 -4.86
N VAL A 98 -11.07 -0.18 -3.60
CA VAL A 98 -10.73 1.20 -3.18
C VAL A 98 -9.49 1.69 -3.93
N SER A 99 -8.47 0.84 -4.11
CA SER A 99 -7.27 1.20 -4.88
C SER A 99 -7.56 1.60 -6.33
N LEU A 100 -8.53 0.94 -6.98
CA LEU A 100 -8.98 1.29 -8.34
C LEU A 100 -9.64 2.67 -8.43
N SER A 101 -10.18 3.19 -7.32
CA SER A 101 -10.78 4.54 -7.31
C SER A 101 -9.76 5.67 -7.35
N PHE A 102 -8.51 5.41 -6.96
CA PHE A 102 -7.41 6.39 -7.03
C PHE A 102 -6.72 6.43 -8.40
N VAL A 103 -6.51 5.26 -9.02
CA VAL A 103 -5.87 5.15 -10.32
C VAL A 103 -6.60 4.11 -11.16
N ASN A 104 -7.13 4.53 -12.31
CA ASN A 104 -7.70 3.63 -13.31
C ASN A 104 -7.05 3.91 -14.68
N PRO A 105 -6.36 2.93 -15.31
CA PRO A 105 -6.22 1.53 -14.92
C PRO A 105 -5.08 1.25 -13.93
N ASN A 106 -5.41 0.69 -12.75
CA ASN A 106 -4.43 0.08 -11.83
C ASN A 106 -4.30 -1.42 -12.15
N ASN A 107 -3.30 -1.77 -12.96
CA ASN A 107 -3.06 -3.14 -13.41
C ASN A 107 -2.80 -4.12 -12.27
N ALA A 108 -2.16 -3.67 -11.18
CA ALA A 108 -1.88 -4.51 -10.02
C ALA A 108 -3.16 -4.86 -9.27
N ALA A 109 -4.01 -3.87 -8.94
CA ALA A 109 -5.29 -4.11 -8.28
C ALA A 109 -6.18 -5.06 -9.10
N ASN A 110 -6.28 -4.82 -10.42
CA ASN A 110 -7.03 -5.69 -11.34
C ASN A 110 -6.52 -7.14 -11.37
N TRP A 111 -5.19 -7.34 -11.33
CA TRP A 111 -4.61 -8.68 -11.25
C TRP A 111 -4.98 -9.39 -9.95
N HIS A 112 -4.84 -8.69 -8.81
CA HIS A 112 -5.15 -9.26 -7.50
C HIS A 112 -6.64 -9.58 -7.34
N ILE A 113 -7.55 -8.72 -7.82
CA ILE A 113 -9.01 -8.98 -7.78
C ILE A 113 -9.34 -10.28 -8.50
N ARG A 114 -8.86 -10.46 -9.75
CA ARG A 114 -9.10 -11.69 -10.51
C ARG A 114 -8.60 -12.93 -9.77
N ARG A 115 -7.41 -12.83 -9.17
CA ARG A 115 -6.83 -13.91 -8.37
C ARG A 115 -7.68 -14.23 -7.15
N VAL A 116 -8.09 -13.24 -6.36
CA VAL A 116 -8.89 -13.46 -5.15
C VAL A 116 -10.27 -14.04 -5.49
N LEU A 117 -10.91 -13.57 -6.56
CA LEU A 117 -12.16 -14.16 -7.05
C LEU A 117 -11.99 -15.63 -7.44
N SER A 118 -10.85 -16.02 -8.02
CA SER A 118 -10.57 -17.43 -8.31
C SER A 118 -10.42 -18.29 -7.05
N LEU A 119 -9.86 -17.73 -5.97
CA LEU A 119 -9.69 -18.40 -4.68
C LEU A 119 -11.01 -18.53 -3.89
N LEU A 120 -11.99 -17.66 -4.14
CA LEU A 120 -13.32 -17.73 -3.52
C LEU A 120 -14.26 -18.71 -4.23
N ASN A 121 -14.05 -18.95 -5.52
CA ASN A 121 -14.92 -19.76 -6.36
C ASN A 121 -14.40 -21.20 -6.60
N GLY A 122 -13.24 -21.55 -6.06
CA GLY A 122 -12.60 -22.88 -6.18
C GLY A 122 -12.45 -23.54 -4.81
#